data_AF-A0AAC9V884-F1
#
_entry.id   AF-A0AAC9V884-F1
#
_cell.length_a   1.000
_cell.length_b   1.000
_cell.length_c   1.000
_cell.angle_alpha   90.00
_cell.angle_beta   90.00
_cell.angle_gamma   90.00
#
_symmetry.space_group_name_H-M   'P 1'
#
loop_
_entity.id
_entity.type
_entity.pdbx_description
1 polymer ?
#
loop_
_entity_poly.entity_id
_entity_poly.type
_entity_poly.pdbx_seq_one_letter_code
_entity_poly.pdbx_strand_id
1 'polypeptide(L)'
;MTNKPDGGLGWQVVPMTERHAEEVCGWRFEPPYDVYNNDPWEVLRKLEIEIGDPKLRQEQYAAVVDPEDGELMGYAQFFPIQGVTRLGLAMRPDLCGDGLGPAFVSLLVQEAKRRKPGDEIDLEVLIWNRRAKRAYEKAGFRLTDTYERGTPEGPKMFHCMVYKGR
;
A
#
# COMPACT_ATOMS: atom_id res chain seq x y z
N MET A 1 6.19 27.66 -20.60
CA MET A 1 7.36 26.97 -20.00
C MET A 1 7.14 26.95 -18.50
N THR A 2 6.42 25.96 -18.01
CA THR A 2 6.12 25.75 -16.59
C THR A 2 7.15 24.76 -16.05
N ASN A 3 7.95 25.20 -15.08
CA ASN A 3 8.87 24.38 -14.32
C ASN A 3 8.13 23.19 -13.71
N LYS A 4 8.49 21.96 -14.10
CA LYS A 4 8.16 20.75 -13.33
C LYS A 4 9.09 20.74 -12.12
N PRO A 5 8.58 20.80 -10.88
CA PRO A 5 9.42 20.59 -9.71
C PRO A 5 9.80 19.10 -9.63
N ASP A 6 11.07 18.85 -9.34
CA ASP A 6 11.74 17.59 -9.03
C ASP A 6 10.86 16.35 -8.87
N GLY A 7 10.79 15.52 -9.93
CA GLY A 7 10.73 14.05 -9.90
C GLY A 7 9.66 13.30 -9.07
N GLY A 8 8.75 13.97 -8.39
CA GLY A 8 7.66 13.39 -7.60
C GLY A 8 6.35 13.27 -8.38
N LEU A 9 5.48 12.35 -7.98
CA LEU A 9 4.17 12.13 -8.61
C LEU A 9 3.17 13.27 -8.37
N GLY A 10 3.47 14.23 -7.49
CA GLY A 10 2.51 15.27 -7.07
C GLY A 10 1.42 14.78 -6.12
N TRP A 11 1.26 13.47 -5.98
CA TRP A 11 0.24 12.85 -5.12
C TRP A 11 0.44 13.10 -3.63
N GLN A 12 -0.66 13.09 -2.88
CA GLN A 12 -0.70 13.34 -1.45
C GLN A 12 -1.28 12.16 -0.68
N VAL A 13 -0.76 11.91 0.52
CA VAL A 13 -1.34 10.94 1.45
C VAL A 13 -2.31 11.66 2.38
N VAL A 14 -3.57 11.25 2.38
CA VAL A 14 -4.65 11.86 3.16
C VAL A 14 -5.36 10.81 4.02
N PRO A 15 -6.04 11.21 5.13
CA PRO A 15 -6.87 10.28 5.89
C PRO A 15 -7.88 9.56 5.00
N MET A 16 -8.06 8.26 5.23
CA MET A 16 -9.01 7.49 4.45
C MET A 16 -10.44 7.79 4.90
N THR A 17 -11.31 8.15 3.95
CA THR A 17 -12.75 8.36 4.16
C THR A 17 -13.53 7.10 3.80
N GLU A 18 -14.82 7.06 4.10
CA GLU A 18 -15.68 5.96 3.64
C GLU A 18 -15.75 5.86 2.13
N ARG A 19 -15.85 7.01 1.44
CA ARG A 19 -15.85 7.06 -0.02
C ARG A 19 -14.57 6.46 -0.62
N HIS A 20 -13.41 6.77 -0.02
CA HIS A 20 -12.15 6.16 -0.46
C HIS A 20 -12.14 4.65 -0.24
N ALA A 21 -12.60 4.19 0.94
CA ALA A 21 -12.65 2.77 1.26
C ALA A 21 -13.59 2.00 0.32
N GLU A 22 -14.77 2.54 0.04
CA GLU A 22 -15.74 1.97 -0.89
C GLU A 22 -15.16 1.85 -2.30
N GLU A 23 -14.49 2.89 -2.79
CA GLU A 23 -13.83 2.88 -4.10
C GLU A 23 -12.71 1.82 -4.18
N VAL A 24 -11.85 1.73 -3.16
CA VAL A 24 -10.81 0.69 -3.04
C VAL A 24 -11.42 -0.71 -3.08
N CYS A 25 -12.57 -0.91 -2.41
CA CYS A 25 -13.27 -2.19 -2.42
C CYS A 25 -13.89 -2.52 -3.79
N GLY A 26 -14.12 -1.51 -4.63
CA GLY A 26 -14.58 -1.65 -6.01
C GLY A 26 -13.47 -2.03 -7.00
N TRP A 27 -12.20 -1.86 -6.65
CA TRP A 27 -11.09 -2.17 -7.54
C TRP A 27 -10.99 -3.67 -7.86
N ARG A 28 -10.71 -3.99 -9.12
CA ARG A 28 -10.49 -5.35 -9.59
C ARG A 28 -9.19 -5.45 -10.35
N PHE A 29 -8.37 -6.41 -9.95
CA PHE A 29 -7.13 -6.79 -10.60
C PHE A 29 -7.36 -8.08 -11.40
N GLU A 30 -6.78 -8.13 -12.59
CA GLU A 30 -6.78 -9.35 -13.41
C GLU A 30 -5.82 -10.41 -12.85
N PRO A 31 -6.07 -11.70 -13.11
CA PRO A 31 -5.13 -12.76 -12.77
C PRO A 31 -3.71 -12.51 -13.29
N PRO A 32 -2.66 -12.84 -12.51
CA PRO A 32 -2.69 -13.51 -11.21
C PRO A 32 -2.80 -12.56 -10.00
N TYR A 33 -3.14 -11.28 -10.22
CA TYR A 33 -3.17 -10.25 -9.17
C TYR A 33 -4.54 -10.12 -8.50
N ASP A 34 -5.53 -10.89 -8.93
CA ASP A 34 -6.88 -10.97 -8.38
C ASP A 34 -6.91 -11.38 -6.91
N VAL A 35 -5.84 -12.01 -6.40
CA VAL A 35 -5.64 -12.27 -4.96
C VAL A 35 -5.60 -11.01 -4.09
N TYR A 36 -5.43 -9.83 -4.69
CA TYR A 36 -5.41 -8.54 -4.01
C TYR A 36 -6.76 -7.81 -4.09
N ASN A 37 -7.79 -8.43 -4.69
CA ASN A 37 -9.14 -7.89 -4.68
C ASN A 37 -9.69 -7.92 -3.25
N ASN A 38 -10.23 -6.78 -2.81
CA ASN A 38 -10.94 -6.72 -1.53
C ASN A 38 -12.33 -7.36 -1.65
N ASP A 39 -12.83 -7.85 -0.51
CA ASP A 39 -14.25 -8.16 -0.37
C ASP A 39 -15.12 -6.91 -0.59
N PRO A 40 -16.41 -7.08 -0.94
CA PRO A 40 -17.31 -5.96 -1.14
C PRO A 40 -17.38 -5.03 0.08
N TRP A 41 -17.39 -3.72 -0.16
CA TRP A 41 -17.46 -2.68 0.88
C TRP A 41 -18.56 -2.95 1.92
N GLU A 42 -19.75 -3.31 1.44
CA GLU A 42 -20.90 -3.62 2.28
C GLU A 42 -20.67 -4.77 3.26
N VAL A 43 -19.84 -5.76 2.88
CA VAL A 43 -19.48 -6.87 3.75
C VAL A 43 -18.47 -6.41 4.81
N LEU A 44 -17.39 -5.75 4.39
CA LEU A 44 -16.34 -5.28 5.30
C LEU A 44 -16.86 -4.26 6.31
N ARG A 45 -17.70 -3.31 5.85
CA ARG A 45 -18.35 -2.30 6.70
C ARG A 45 -19.29 -2.96 7.71
N LYS A 46 -20.14 -3.90 7.27
CA LYS A 46 -21.12 -4.55 8.17
C LYS A 46 -20.45 -5.40 9.24
N LEU A 47 -19.34 -6.04 8.91
CA LEU A 47 -18.58 -6.86 9.84
C LEU A 47 -17.59 -6.05 10.70
N GLU A 48 -17.39 -4.76 10.38
CA GLU A 48 -16.40 -3.88 11.01
C GLU A 48 -15.01 -4.53 11.06
N ILE A 49 -14.53 -4.97 9.90
CA ILE A 49 -13.20 -5.59 9.75
C ILE A 49 -12.37 -4.86 8.70
N GLU A 50 -11.04 -4.95 8.83
CA GLU A 50 -10.08 -4.39 7.88
C GLU A 50 -10.37 -2.90 7.60
N ILE A 51 -10.42 -2.51 6.32
CA ILE A 51 -10.76 -1.15 5.86
C ILE A 51 -12.21 -0.74 6.20
N GLY A 52 -13.07 -1.69 6.55
CA GLY A 52 -14.46 -1.49 6.98
C GLY A 52 -14.62 -1.14 8.44
N ASP A 53 -13.66 -1.48 9.30
CA ASP A 53 -13.64 -1.05 10.70
C ASP A 53 -13.34 0.47 10.76
N PRO A 54 -14.25 1.31 11.30
CA PRO A 54 -14.05 2.75 11.35
C PRO A 54 -12.79 3.18 12.12
N LYS A 55 -12.44 2.46 13.19
CA LYS A 55 -11.27 2.74 14.03
C LYS A 55 -10.00 2.32 13.30
N LEU A 56 -9.94 1.10 12.76
CA LEU A 56 -8.76 0.67 12.00
C LEU A 56 -8.55 1.58 10.78
N ARG A 57 -9.61 1.90 10.04
CA ARG A 57 -9.55 2.81 8.89
C ARG A 57 -9.00 4.18 9.27
N GLN A 58 -9.44 4.76 10.39
CA GLN A 58 -8.95 6.05 10.86
C GLN A 58 -7.49 6.00 11.34
N GLU A 59 -7.12 4.95 12.06
CA GLU A 59 -5.80 4.85 12.73
C GLU A 59 -4.70 4.33 11.79
N GLN A 60 -5.04 3.43 10.87
CA GLN A 60 -4.07 2.67 10.09
C GLN A 60 -4.13 2.95 8.60
N TYR A 61 -5.30 3.26 8.03
CA TYR A 61 -5.44 3.41 6.59
C TYR A 61 -5.33 4.87 6.13
N ALA A 62 -4.79 5.04 4.92
CA ALA A 62 -4.71 6.33 4.24
C ALA A 62 -4.98 6.16 2.75
N ALA A 63 -5.57 7.18 2.16
CA ALA A 63 -5.74 7.28 0.71
C ALA A 63 -4.56 8.06 0.11
N VAL A 64 -4.18 7.71 -1.12
CA VAL A 64 -3.25 8.49 -1.92
C VAL A 64 -4.03 9.13 -3.05
N VAL A 65 -4.03 10.46 -3.12
CA VAL A 65 -4.85 11.22 -4.06
C VAL A 65 -4.01 12.14 -4.92
N ASP A 66 -4.48 12.41 -6.13
CA ASP A 66 -4.00 13.55 -6.91
C ASP A 66 -4.64 14.85 -6.35
N PRO A 67 -3.85 15.84 -5.91
CA PRO A 67 -4.41 17.07 -5.36
C PRO A 67 -5.08 17.98 -6.42
N GLU A 68 -4.85 17.76 -7.72
CA GLU A 68 -5.44 18.60 -8.77
C GLU A 68 -6.93 18.35 -8.95
N ASP A 69 -7.37 17.09 -8.91
CA ASP A 69 -8.76 16.68 -9.14
C ASP A 69 -9.35 15.82 -8.01
N GLY A 70 -8.54 15.39 -7.04
CA GLY A 70 -8.96 14.54 -5.93
C GLY A 70 -9.10 13.05 -6.30
N GLU A 71 -8.60 12.64 -7.47
CA GLU A 71 -8.63 11.25 -7.90
C GLU A 71 -7.84 10.34 -6.96
N LEU A 72 -8.39 9.17 -6.68
CA LEU A 72 -7.73 8.16 -5.85
C LEU A 72 -6.72 7.38 -6.69
N MET A 73 -5.44 7.45 -6.31
CA MET A 73 -4.34 6.80 -7.01
C MET A 73 -3.87 5.51 -6.35
N GLY A 74 -4.24 5.31 -5.08
CA GLY A 74 -3.81 4.17 -4.27
C GLY A 74 -4.27 4.29 -2.82
N TYR A 75 -3.93 3.30 -2.02
CA TYR A 75 -4.06 3.37 -0.57
C TYR A 75 -2.85 2.73 0.12
N ALA A 76 -2.72 3.03 1.40
CA ALA A 76 -1.80 2.34 2.30
C ALA A 76 -2.46 2.03 3.63
N GLN A 77 -2.06 0.92 4.24
CA GLN A 77 -2.23 0.60 5.64
C GLN A 77 -0.85 0.69 6.31
N PHE A 78 -0.77 1.46 7.39
CA PHE A 78 0.40 1.58 8.25
C PHE A 78 0.13 0.73 9.50
N PHE A 79 0.36 -0.58 9.38
CA PHE A 79 0.06 -1.54 10.43
C PHE A 79 1.11 -1.40 11.56
N PRO A 80 0.69 -1.04 12.79
CA PRO A 80 1.62 -0.79 13.87
C PRO A 80 2.06 -2.10 14.52
N ILE A 81 3.37 -2.36 14.49
CA ILE A 81 4.05 -3.41 15.23
C ILE A 81 5.04 -2.72 16.18
N GLN A 82 5.37 -3.33 17.32
CA GLN A 82 6.29 -2.69 18.28
C GLN A 82 7.64 -2.37 17.62
N GLY A 83 7.92 -1.06 17.44
CA GLY A 83 9.14 -0.57 16.79
C GLY A 83 9.19 -0.75 15.27
N VAL A 84 8.09 -1.16 14.64
CA VAL A 84 8.01 -1.41 13.20
C VAL A 84 6.68 -0.89 12.64
N THR A 85 6.73 -0.09 11.58
CA THR A 85 5.56 0.24 10.76
C THR A 85 5.55 -0.65 9.53
N ARG A 86 4.62 -1.62 9.50
CA ARG A 86 4.46 -2.52 8.36
C ARG A 86 3.50 -1.93 7.34
N LEU A 87 3.91 -1.90 6.07
CA LEU A 87 3.10 -1.35 4.99
C LEU A 87 2.28 -2.44 4.29
N GLY A 88 0.96 -2.26 4.30
CA GLY A 88 0.05 -2.81 3.29
C GLY A 88 -0.25 -1.71 2.26
N LEU A 89 -0.30 -2.02 0.97
CA LEU A 89 -0.53 -1.00 -0.07
C LEU A 89 -1.04 -1.60 -1.36
N ALA A 90 -1.82 -0.83 -2.10
CA ALA A 90 -2.09 -1.06 -3.51
C ALA A 90 -2.28 0.25 -4.26
N MET A 91 -1.88 0.27 -5.52
CA MET A 91 -2.20 1.34 -6.45
C MET A 91 -3.51 1.03 -7.17
N ARG A 92 -4.18 2.08 -7.67
CA ARG A 92 -5.33 1.90 -8.57
C ARG A 92 -4.95 0.96 -9.73
N PRO A 93 -5.79 -0.02 -10.10
CA PRO A 93 -5.40 -1.07 -11.05
C PRO A 93 -4.89 -0.57 -12.41
N ASP A 94 -5.51 0.47 -12.96
CA ASP A 94 -5.17 1.09 -14.24
C ASP A 94 -3.82 1.84 -14.24
N LEU A 95 -3.30 2.22 -13.06
CA LEU A 95 -1.97 2.85 -12.91
C LEU A 95 -0.84 1.82 -12.78
N CYS A 96 -1.18 0.53 -12.70
CA CYS A 96 -0.22 -0.53 -12.47
C CYS A 96 0.45 -0.96 -13.78
N GLY A 97 1.78 -0.85 -13.84
CA GLY A 97 2.56 -1.25 -15.02
C GLY A 97 3.34 -0.10 -15.62
N ASP A 98 2.96 1.15 -15.33
CA ASP A 98 3.53 2.36 -15.94
C ASP A 98 4.79 2.88 -15.23
N GLY A 99 5.45 2.04 -14.43
CA GLY A 99 6.68 2.42 -13.74
C GLY A 99 6.52 3.39 -12.57
N LEU A 100 5.28 3.72 -12.18
CA LEU A 100 4.96 4.64 -11.08
C LEU A 100 5.20 4.03 -9.67
N GLY A 101 5.26 2.71 -9.58
CA GLY A 101 5.38 1.96 -8.32
C GLY A 101 6.49 2.41 -7.37
N PRO A 102 7.75 2.60 -7.82
CA PRO A 102 8.83 3.06 -6.95
C PRO A 102 8.54 4.43 -6.32
N ALA A 103 8.00 5.38 -7.08
CA ALA A 103 7.69 6.71 -6.58
C ALA A 103 6.50 6.68 -5.61
N PHE A 104 5.47 5.89 -5.91
CA PHE A 104 4.35 5.63 -5.00
C PHE A 104 4.84 5.06 -3.65
N VAL A 105 5.68 4.02 -3.68
CA VAL A 105 6.22 3.42 -2.46
C VAL A 105 7.12 4.39 -1.70
N SER A 106 7.94 5.19 -2.39
CA SER A 106 8.76 6.22 -1.74
C SER A 106 7.92 7.29 -1.02
N LEU A 107 6.78 7.70 -1.60
CA LEU A 107 5.82 8.59 -0.93
C LEU A 107 5.29 7.97 0.36
N LEU A 108 4.91 6.69 0.32
CA LEU A 108 4.40 5.99 1.51
C LEU A 108 5.47 5.80 2.58
N VAL A 109 6.73 5.57 2.21
CA VAL A 109 7.85 5.51 3.16
C VAL A 109 8.07 6.86 3.84
N GLN A 110 7.99 7.97 3.09
CA GLN A 110 8.11 9.31 3.67
C GLN A 110 7.00 9.55 4.69
N GLU A 111 5.77 9.15 4.37
CA GLU A 111 4.64 9.27 5.28
C GLU A 111 4.80 8.37 6.52
N ALA A 112 5.26 7.13 6.36
CA ALA A 112 5.57 6.24 7.50
C ALA A 112 6.61 6.86 8.44
N LYS A 113 7.71 7.38 7.89
CA LYS A 113 8.74 8.10 8.66
C LYS A 113 8.18 9.33 9.37
N ARG A 114 7.30 10.08 8.72
CA ARG A 114 6.65 11.26 9.32
C ARG A 114 5.76 10.88 10.49
N ARG A 115 4.99 9.79 10.37
CA ARG A 115 4.09 9.27 11.43
C ARG A 115 4.86 8.70 12.61
N LYS A 116 5.93 7.94 12.34
CA LYS A 116 6.73 7.22 13.34
C LYS A 116 8.22 7.25 12.96
N PRO A 117 8.96 8.34 13.29
CA PRO A 117 10.35 8.51 12.87
C PRO A 117 11.34 7.47 13.38
N GLY A 118 11.02 6.79 14.48
CA GLY A 118 11.88 5.78 15.11
C GLY A 118 11.60 4.34 14.68
N ASP A 119 10.53 4.09 13.94
CA ASP A 119 10.14 2.73 13.56
C ASP A 119 10.96 2.26 12.35
N GLU A 120 11.33 0.97 12.35
CA GLU A 120 11.70 0.30 11.12
C GLU A 120 10.48 0.21 10.19
N ILE A 121 10.70 0.24 8.87
CA ILE A 121 9.61 0.15 7.89
C ILE A 121 9.81 -1.13 7.10
N ASP A 122 8.80 -2.00 7.11
CA ASP A 122 8.82 -3.24 6.36
C ASP A 122 7.53 -3.45 5.55
N LEU A 123 7.54 -4.49 4.72
CA LEU A 123 6.38 -4.99 4.00
C LEU A 123 6.55 -6.48 3.69
N GLU A 124 5.43 -7.13 3.44
CA GLU A 124 5.38 -8.49 2.94
C GLU A 124 4.94 -8.53 1.47
N VAL A 125 5.54 -9.42 0.69
CA VAL A 125 5.17 -9.62 -0.72
C VAL A 125 5.19 -11.09 -1.09
N LEU A 126 4.17 -11.56 -1.81
CA LEU A 126 4.15 -12.92 -2.36
C LEU A 126 5.36 -13.12 -3.27
N ILE A 127 6.06 -14.26 -3.13
CA ILE A 127 7.32 -14.50 -3.85
C ILE A 127 7.20 -14.44 -5.39
N TRP A 128 6.01 -14.74 -5.91
CA TRP A 128 5.73 -14.68 -7.35
C TRP A 128 5.48 -13.25 -7.85
N ASN A 129 5.16 -12.29 -6.95
CA ASN A 129 4.86 -10.90 -7.31
C ASN A 129 6.16 -10.10 -7.55
N ARG A 130 6.87 -10.48 -8.62
CA ARG A 130 8.13 -9.86 -9.05
C ARG A 130 7.95 -8.38 -9.38
N ARG A 131 6.75 -7.96 -9.82
CA ARG A 131 6.43 -6.55 -10.11
C ARG A 131 6.55 -5.70 -8.85
N ALA A 132 5.85 -6.10 -7.78
CA ALA A 132 5.88 -5.41 -6.51
C ALA A 132 7.28 -5.44 -5.88
N LYS A 133 7.93 -6.62 -5.82
CA LYS A 133 9.31 -6.76 -5.34
C LYS A 133 10.28 -5.77 -6.00
N ARG A 134 10.25 -5.66 -7.34
CA ARG A 134 11.09 -4.70 -8.09
C ARG A 134 10.77 -3.25 -7.73
N ALA A 135 9.50 -2.91 -7.53
CA ALA A 135 9.11 -1.57 -7.12
C ALA A 135 9.68 -1.25 -5.73
N TYR A 136 9.58 -2.18 -4.79
CA TYR A 136 10.12 -2.04 -3.44
C TYR A 136 11.65 -1.92 -3.44
N GLU A 137 12.35 -2.76 -4.19
CA GLU A 137 13.82 -2.68 -4.33
C GLU A 137 14.27 -1.31 -4.85
N LYS A 138 13.60 -0.81 -5.89
CA LYS A 138 13.86 0.53 -6.45
C LYS A 138 13.51 1.65 -5.47
N ALA A 139 12.52 1.44 -4.59
CA ALA A 139 12.16 2.40 -3.56
C ALA A 139 13.13 2.38 -2.35
N GLY A 140 14.08 1.45 -2.29
CA GLY A 140 15.08 1.37 -1.20
C GLY A 140 14.86 0.22 -0.21
N PHE A 141 13.95 -0.71 -0.50
CA PHE A 141 13.79 -1.92 0.30
C PHE A 141 14.83 -2.98 -0.07
N ARG A 142 15.12 -3.85 0.89
CA ARG A 142 15.97 -5.04 0.74
C ARG A 142 15.25 -6.25 1.29
N LEU A 143 15.34 -7.38 0.60
CA LEU A 143 14.86 -8.65 1.10
C LEU A 143 15.68 -9.03 2.33
N THR A 144 15.01 -9.34 3.43
CA THR A 144 15.66 -9.72 4.70
C THR A 144 15.27 -11.12 5.15
N ASP A 145 14.07 -11.57 4.79
CA ASP A 145 13.61 -12.91 5.14
C ASP A 145 12.65 -13.49 4.08
N THR A 146 12.42 -14.80 4.12
CA THR A 146 11.44 -15.52 3.31
C THR A 146 10.84 -16.67 4.12
N TYR A 147 9.52 -16.64 4.30
CA TYR A 147 8.82 -17.63 5.11
C TYR A 147 7.45 -17.98 4.53
N GLU A 148 6.95 -19.12 4.96
CA GLU A 148 5.57 -19.54 4.71
C GLU A 148 4.66 -18.98 5.81
N ARG A 149 3.46 -18.54 5.44
CA ARG A 149 2.39 -18.27 6.40
C ARG A 149 1.04 -18.70 5.86
N GLY A 150 0.11 -18.98 6.77
CA GLY A 150 -1.28 -19.26 6.42
C GLY A 150 -1.97 -18.03 5.83
N THR A 151 -2.79 -18.27 4.81
CA THR A 151 -3.81 -17.33 4.32
C THR A 151 -5.17 -18.06 4.26
N PRO A 152 -6.30 -17.34 4.07
CA PRO A 152 -7.60 -18.00 3.89
C PRO A 152 -7.63 -19.03 2.74
N GLU A 153 -6.76 -18.87 1.74
CA GLU A 153 -6.62 -19.77 0.59
C GLU A 153 -5.58 -20.89 0.80
N GLY A 154 -4.98 -20.97 1.98
CA GLY A 154 -3.93 -21.93 2.34
C GLY A 154 -2.54 -21.29 2.54
N PRO A 155 -1.52 -22.10 2.87
CA PRO A 155 -0.15 -21.61 3.06
C PRO A 155 0.41 -20.98 1.78
N LYS A 156 1.01 -19.79 1.90
CA LYS A 156 1.70 -19.09 0.81
C LYS A 156 3.08 -18.61 1.28
N MET A 157 4.01 -18.54 0.34
CA MET A 157 5.37 -18.03 0.58
C MET A 157 5.43 -16.52 0.38
N PHE A 158 6.04 -15.82 1.35
CA PHE A 158 6.24 -14.37 1.32
C PHE A 158 7.72 -14.02 1.50
N HIS A 159 8.14 -12.93 0.85
CA HIS A 159 9.35 -12.21 1.23
C HIS A 159 8.98 -11.11 2.23
N CYS A 160 9.74 -11.00 3.31
CA CYS A 160 9.77 -9.80 4.14
C CYS A 160 10.88 -8.89 3.63
N MET A 161 10.50 -7.65 3.31
CA MET A 161 11.42 -6.64 2.80
C MET A 161 11.43 -5.45 3.75
N VAL A 162 12.64 -5.00 4.11
CA VAL A 162 12.85 -3.90 5.03
C VAL A 162 13.45 -2.72 4.27
N TYR A 163 12.95 -1.52 4.55
CA TYR A 163 13.48 -0.29 3.99
C TYR A 163 14.88 0.01 4.57
N LYS A 164 15.87 0.16 3.69
CA LYS A 164 17.27 0.48 4.08
C LYS A 164 17.77 1.81 3.48
N GLY A 165 16.91 2.55 2.79
CA GLY A 165 17.31 3.76 2.07
C GLY A 165 17.86 3.47 0.67
N ARG A 166 18.16 4.54 -0.06
CA ARG A 166 18.96 4.48 -1.29
C ARG A 166 20.38 4.92 -0.98
#